data_AF-A0A7V2X854-F1
#
_entry.id   AF-A0A7V2X854-F1
#
_cell.length_a   1.000
_cell.length_b   1.000
_cell.length_c   1.000
_cell.angle_alpha   90.00
_cell.angle_beta   90.00
_cell.angle_gamma   90.00
#
_symmetry.space_group_name_H-M   'P 1'
#
loop_
_entity.id
_entity.type
_entity.pdbx_description
1 polymer ?
#
loop_
_entity_poly.entity_id
_entity_poly.type
_entity_poly.pdbx_seq_one_letter_code
_entity_poly.pdbx_strand_id
1 'polypeptide(L)'
;MVRSGFALMLKGMLMGAADVVPGVSGGTVAFITGIYDRLLAAIASFDGEFFKLAFSFRIKAAFQRIPWGFLLPLLAGIGISIFSLARGVSFLLAHYPRELWAFFFGLVAASTWVVVRFVSSRGPVFWTGLVLGVVFAYVLVGLIPVVTPTAFWF
;
A
#
# COMPACT_ATOMS: atom_id res chain seq x y z
N MET A 1 14.26 -23.59 9.54
CA MET A 1 15.06 -22.36 9.31
C MET A 1 14.21 -21.12 9.60
N VAL A 2 14.26 -20.66 10.84
CA VAL A 2 13.67 -19.38 11.26
C VAL A 2 14.56 -18.28 10.68
N ARG A 3 14.19 -17.72 9.52
CA ARG A 3 14.77 -16.45 9.08
C ARG A 3 14.50 -15.45 10.21
N SER A 4 15.56 -14.86 10.77
CA SER A 4 15.50 -14.00 11.96
C SER A 4 14.32 -13.03 11.86
N GLY A 5 13.51 -12.89 12.91
CA GLY A 5 12.34 -11.99 12.90
C GLY A 5 12.70 -10.56 12.46
N PHE A 6 13.93 -10.15 12.72
CA PHE A 6 14.53 -8.92 12.20
C PHE A 6 14.54 -8.81 10.66
N ALA A 7 14.92 -9.88 9.96
CA ALA A 7 14.90 -9.89 8.49
C ALA A 7 13.48 -9.81 7.93
N LEU A 8 12.49 -10.42 8.61
CA LEU A 8 11.08 -10.27 8.24
C LEU A 8 10.58 -8.84 8.48
N MET A 9 11.00 -8.22 9.59
CA MET A 9 10.69 -6.83 9.88
C MET A 9 11.29 -5.90 8.83
N LEU A 10 12.54 -6.10 8.41
CA LEU A 10 13.14 -5.29 7.34
C LEU A 10 12.40 -5.44 6.01
N LYS A 11 11.97 -6.67 5.66
CA LYS A 11 11.11 -6.88 4.49
C LYS A 11 9.77 -6.18 4.64
N GLY A 12 9.19 -6.19 5.83
CA GLY A 12 7.99 -5.43 6.16
C GLY A 12 8.21 -3.92 5.99
N MET A 13 9.36 -3.40 6.40
CA MET A 13 9.69 -1.98 6.20
C MET A 13 9.77 -1.61 4.71
N LEU A 14 10.39 -2.47 3.90
CA LEU A 14 10.45 -2.29 2.44
C LEU A 14 9.06 -2.34 1.80
N MET A 15 8.20 -3.26 2.26
CA MET A 15 6.81 -3.32 1.81
C MET A 15 6.04 -2.03 2.18
N GLY A 16 6.12 -1.60 3.44
CA GLY A 16 5.46 -0.36 3.88
C GLY A 16 5.97 0.89 3.16
N ALA A 17 7.26 0.91 2.81
CA ALA A 17 7.83 2.00 2.03
C ALA A 17 7.32 2.02 0.59
N ALA A 18 7.20 0.84 -0.04
CA ALA A 18 6.59 0.70 -1.35
C ALA A 18 5.14 1.18 -1.37
N ASP A 19 4.34 0.85 -0.35
CA ASP A 19 2.92 1.22 -0.30
C ASP A 19 2.68 2.73 -0.09
N VAL A 20 3.67 3.47 0.44
CA VAL A 20 3.60 4.95 0.56
C VAL A 20 3.97 5.65 -0.77
N VAL A 21 4.70 4.97 -1.65
CA VAL A 21 5.29 5.56 -2.85
C VAL A 21 4.42 5.24 -4.09
N PRO A 22 3.93 6.25 -4.84
CA PRO A 22 3.05 6.02 -5.99
C PRO A 22 3.67 5.10 -7.05
N GLY A 23 2.90 4.12 -7.52
CA GLY A 23 3.34 3.22 -8.60
C GLY A 23 4.24 2.06 -8.14
N VAL A 24 4.48 1.90 -6.84
CA VAL A 24 5.16 0.71 -6.28
C VAL A 24 4.15 -0.08 -5.44
N SER A 25 4.17 -1.41 -5.52
CA SER A 25 3.27 -2.29 -4.76
C SER A 25 4.06 -3.09 -3.72
N GLY A 26 3.62 -3.07 -2.46
CA GLY A 26 4.15 -3.92 -1.39
C GLY A 26 4.02 -5.42 -1.72
N GLY A 27 3.01 -5.82 -2.50
CA GLY A 27 2.87 -7.20 -2.99
C GLY A 27 4.02 -7.62 -3.93
N THR A 28 4.46 -6.72 -4.81
CA THR A 28 5.62 -6.95 -5.68
C THR A 28 6.91 -7.05 -4.86
N VAL A 29 7.05 -6.23 -3.81
CA VAL A 29 8.19 -6.34 -2.87
C VAL A 29 8.16 -7.68 -2.12
N ALA A 30 6.98 -8.13 -1.67
CA ALA A 30 6.82 -9.43 -1.05
C ALA A 30 7.22 -10.58 -2.00
N PHE A 31 6.89 -10.46 -3.30
CA PHE A 31 7.28 -11.41 -4.33
C PHE A 31 8.78 -11.43 -4.56
N ILE A 32 9.39 -10.28 -4.84
CA ILE A 32 10.84 -10.16 -5.08
C ILE A 32 11.65 -10.61 -3.85
N THR A 33 11.18 -10.32 -2.64
CA THR A 33 11.86 -10.72 -1.40
C THR A 33 11.57 -12.18 -0.99
N GLY A 34 10.78 -12.92 -1.77
CA GLY A 34 10.49 -14.33 -1.57
C GLY A 34 9.68 -14.64 -0.30
N ILE A 35 8.79 -13.74 0.10
CA ILE A 35 7.85 -13.95 1.23
C ILE A 35 6.39 -13.98 0.79
N TYR A 36 6.11 -13.78 -0.49
CA TYR A 36 4.77 -13.67 -1.04
C TYR A 36 3.88 -14.88 -0.74
N ASP A 37 4.32 -16.10 -1.03
CA ASP A 37 3.52 -17.30 -0.77
C ASP A 37 3.23 -17.49 0.72
N ARG A 38 4.22 -17.16 1.57
CA ARG A 38 4.07 -17.24 3.02
C ARG A 38 3.14 -16.15 3.56
N LEU A 39 3.13 -14.97 2.95
CA LEU A 39 2.18 -13.91 3.25
C LEU A 39 0.76 -14.32 2.86
N LEU A 40 0.57 -14.85 1.65
CA LEU A 40 -0.72 -15.36 1.21
C LEU A 40 -1.22 -16.49 2.11
N ALA A 41 -0.36 -17.45 2.48
CA ALA A 41 -0.71 -18.52 3.41
C ALA A 41 -1.07 -17.98 4.81
N ALA A 42 -0.36 -16.95 5.29
CA ALA A 42 -0.67 -16.31 6.57
C ALA A 42 -2.02 -15.57 6.53
N ILE A 43 -2.34 -14.88 5.43
CA ILE A 43 -3.65 -14.25 5.24
C ILE A 43 -4.75 -15.31 5.10
N ALA A 44 -4.48 -16.39 4.36
CA ALA A 44 -5.41 -17.50 4.18
C ALA A 44 -5.69 -18.27 5.48
N SER A 45 -4.85 -18.13 6.52
CA SER A 45 -5.12 -18.73 7.84
C SER A 45 -6.33 -18.13 8.56
N PHE A 46 -6.80 -16.95 8.13
CA PHE A 46 -8.07 -16.35 8.54
C PHE A 46 -9.24 -16.93 7.72
N ASP A 47 -9.38 -18.25 7.75
CA ASP A 47 -10.39 -19.00 7.01
C ASP A 47 -11.71 -19.20 7.79
N GLY A 48 -12.66 -19.94 7.21
CA GLY A 48 -13.94 -20.24 7.85
C GLY A 48 -13.82 -21.01 9.17
N GLU A 49 -12.76 -21.78 9.37
CA GLU A 49 -12.53 -22.49 10.63
C GLU A 49 -12.05 -21.53 11.73
N PHE A 50 -11.20 -20.56 11.38
CA PHE A 50 -10.82 -19.47 12.29
C PHE A 50 -12.08 -18.75 12.80
N PHE A 51 -12.96 -18.34 11.89
CA PHE A 51 -14.19 -17.65 12.26
C PHE A 51 -15.14 -18.54 13.07
N LYS A 52 -15.30 -19.81 12.70
CA LYS A 52 -16.11 -20.77 13.47
C LYS A 52 -15.61 -20.91 14.91
N LEU A 53 -14.30 -21.04 15.11
CA LEU A 53 -13.69 -21.11 16.43
C LEU A 53 -13.84 -19.79 17.20
N ALA A 54 -13.69 -18.66 16.52
CA ALA A 54 -13.87 -17.34 17.12
C ALA A 54 -15.31 -17.12 17.61
N PHE A 55 -16.31 -17.42 16.78
CA PHE A 55 -17.73 -17.32 17.13
C PHE A 55 -18.19 -18.37 18.16
N SER A 56 -17.47 -19.49 18.27
CA SER A 56 -17.72 -20.50 19.32
C SER A 56 -17.04 -20.16 20.66
N PHE A 57 -16.60 -18.90 20.86
CA PHE A 57 -15.84 -18.43 22.03
C PHE A 57 -14.52 -19.17 22.30
N ARG A 58 -13.99 -19.91 21.32
CA ARG A 58 -12.70 -20.62 21.41
C ARG A 58 -11.55 -19.77 20.87
N ILE A 59 -11.43 -18.54 21.37
CA ILE A 59 -10.48 -17.54 20.88
C ILE A 59 -9.03 -18.04 20.88
N LYS A 60 -8.61 -18.72 21.95
CA LYS A 60 -7.23 -19.25 22.04
C LYS A 60 -6.93 -20.26 20.92
N ALA A 61 -7.87 -21.14 20.60
CA ALA A 61 -7.72 -22.13 19.54
C ALA A 61 -7.74 -21.47 18.15
N ALA A 62 -8.58 -20.44 17.94
CA ALA A 62 -8.60 -19.68 16.71
C ALA A 62 -7.25 -18.98 16.45
N PHE A 63 -6.71 -18.28 17.45
CA PHE A 63 -5.46 -17.53 17.33
C PHE A 63 -4.23 -18.44 17.20
N GLN A 64 -4.26 -19.66 17.74
CA GLN A 64 -3.16 -20.62 17.57
C GLN A 64 -2.95 -21.06 16.11
N ARG A 65 -3.95 -20.90 15.23
CA ARG A 65 -3.85 -21.24 13.81
C ARG A 65 -3.05 -20.20 12.99
N ILE A 66 -2.89 -19.00 13.52
CA ILE A 66 -2.24 -17.89 12.80
C ILE A 66 -0.72 -17.96 12.99
N PRO A 67 0.09 -17.82 11.92
CA PRO A 67 1.55 -17.86 12.02
C PRO A 67 2.12 -16.53 12.55
N TRP A 68 1.88 -16.22 13.83
CA TRP A 68 2.27 -14.95 14.47
C TRP A 68 3.76 -14.64 14.38
N GLY A 69 4.63 -15.66 14.42
CA GLY A 69 6.08 -15.49 14.26
C GLY A 69 6.50 -14.96 12.88
N PHE A 70 5.62 -15.04 11.89
CA PHE A 70 5.78 -14.40 10.58
C PHE A 70 5.04 -13.06 10.51
N LEU A 71 3.78 -13.04 10.94
CA LEU A 71 2.88 -11.89 10.75
C LEU A 71 3.30 -10.70 11.62
N LEU A 72 3.66 -10.91 12.89
CA LEU A 72 3.96 -9.81 13.83
C LEU A 72 5.20 -9.01 13.40
N PRO A 73 6.37 -9.62 13.11
CA PRO A 73 7.53 -8.84 12.68
C PRO A 73 7.28 -8.12 11.35
N LEU A 74 6.57 -8.76 10.42
CA LEU A 74 6.25 -8.17 9.12
C LEU A 74 5.35 -6.94 9.27
N LEU A 75 4.23 -7.07 10.00
CA LEU A 75 3.30 -5.97 10.26
C LEU A 75 3.96 -4.86 11.09
N ALA A 76 4.81 -5.20 12.05
CA ALA A 76 5.60 -4.22 12.78
C ALA A 76 6.51 -3.43 11.84
N GLY A 77 7.20 -4.11 10.91
CA GLY A 77 8.03 -3.45 9.90
C GLY A 77 7.22 -2.52 8.99
N ILE A 78 6.07 -2.98 8.50
CA ILE A 78 5.15 -2.18 7.68
C ILE A 78 4.70 -0.93 8.45
N GLY A 79 4.23 -1.12 9.69
CA GLY A 79 3.78 -0.02 10.55
C GLY A 79 4.89 1.00 10.83
N ILE A 80 6.07 0.54 11.25
CA ILE A 80 7.24 1.41 11.48
C ILE A 80 7.55 2.24 10.22
N SER A 81 7.56 1.60 9.05
CA SER A 81 7.83 2.28 7.79
C SER A 81 6.79 3.34 7.47
N ILE A 82 5.49 3.00 7.52
CA ILE A 82 4.40 3.94 7.25
C ILE A 82 4.45 5.13 8.23
N PHE A 83 4.56 4.90 9.53
CA PHE A 83 4.57 5.99 10.51
C PHE A 83 5.83 6.86 10.41
N SER A 84 7.00 6.27 10.16
CA SER A 84 8.24 7.02 9.99
C SER A 84 8.22 7.86 8.71
N LEU A 85 7.76 7.27 7.59
CA LEU A 85 7.61 7.98 6.32
C LEU A 85 6.53 9.05 6.39
N ALA A 86 5.39 8.80 7.05
CA ALA A 86 4.36 9.81 7.24
C ALA A 86 4.92 11.05 7.96
N ARG A 87 5.72 10.87 9.01
CA ARG A 87 6.40 11.98 9.69
C ARG A 87 7.42 12.67 8.78
N GLY A 88 8.19 11.90 8.02
CA GLY A 88 9.17 12.44 7.07
C GLY A 88 8.52 13.25 5.95
N VAL A 89 7.43 12.75 5.36
CA VAL A 89 6.63 13.45 4.35
C VAL A 89 6.01 14.69 4.94
N SER A 90 5.42 14.64 6.14
CA SER A 90 4.89 15.84 6.82
C SER A 90 5.98 16.89 7.05
N PHE A 91 7.19 16.48 7.46
CA PHE A 91 8.31 17.39 7.60
C PHE A 91 8.72 18.02 6.27
N LEU A 92 8.82 17.22 5.21
CA LEU A 92 9.15 17.70 3.85
C LEU A 92 8.05 18.61 3.28
N LEU A 93 6.77 18.32 3.54
CA LEU A 93 5.68 19.22 3.16
C LEU A 93 5.78 20.57 3.86
N ALA A 94 6.23 20.60 5.11
CA ALA A 94 6.36 21.85 5.86
C ALA A 94 7.57 22.69 5.42
N HIS A 95 8.69 22.05 5.06
CA HIS A 95 9.97 22.76 4.80
C HIS A 95 10.36 22.83 3.30
N TYR A 96 9.98 21.82 2.52
CA TYR A 96 10.34 21.63 1.11
C TYR A 96 9.14 21.17 0.25
N PRO A 97 8.00 21.89 0.28
CA PRO A 97 6.80 21.44 -0.40
C PRO A 97 7.01 21.34 -1.92
N ARG A 98 7.69 22.30 -2.55
CA ARG A 98 7.84 22.34 -4.02
C ARG A 98 8.61 21.13 -4.52
N GLU A 99 9.69 20.78 -3.84
CA GLU A 99 10.56 19.65 -4.13
C GLU A 99 9.79 18.34 -3.96
N LEU A 100 9.00 18.23 -2.90
CA LEU A 100 8.19 17.04 -2.63
C LEU A 100 7.07 16.87 -3.67
N TRP A 101 6.37 17.95 -4.02
CA TRP A 101 5.36 17.94 -5.09
C TRP A 101 5.98 17.56 -6.44
N ALA A 102 7.14 18.13 -6.78
CA ALA A 102 7.86 17.80 -8.02
C ALA A 102 8.32 16.34 -8.04
N PHE A 103 8.78 15.80 -6.91
CA PHE A 103 9.15 14.40 -6.76
C PHE A 103 7.96 13.46 -7.02
N PHE A 104 6.83 13.66 -6.32
CA PHE A 104 5.65 12.83 -6.52
C PHE A 104 5.04 12.98 -7.91
N PHE A 105 5.00 14.19 -8.45
CA PHE A 105 4.56 14.43 -9.83
C PHE A 105 5.43 13.68 -10.83
N GLY A 106 6.77 13.76 -10.69
CA GLY A 106 7.71 13.04 -11.54
C GLY A 106 7.51 11.52 -11.49
N LEU A 107 7.26 10.98 -10.30
CA LEU A 107 7.00 9.55 -10.11
C LEU A 107 5.69 9.10 -10.76
N VAL A 108 4.60 9.86 -10.61
CA VAL A 108 3.32 9.60 -11.27
C VAL A 108 3.45 9.70 -12.79
N ALA A 109 4.16 10.72 -13.28
CA ALA A 109 4.42 10.90 -14.71
C ALA A 109 5.24 9.74 -15.29
N ALA A 110 6.28 9.29 -14.59
CA ALA A 110 7.11 8.16 -14.99
C ALA A 110 6.30 6.84 -15.01
N SER A 111 5.49 6.59 -13.98
CA SER A 111 4.59 5.42 -13.93
C SER A 111 3.59 5.42 -15.08
N THR A 112 2.95 6.57 -15.33
CA THR A 112 2.02 6.76 -16.45
C THR A 112 2.70 6.51 -17.80
N TRP A 113 3.94 7.04 -17.97
CA TRP A 113 4.74 6.82 -19.17
C TRP A 113 4.99 5.32 -19.42
N VAL A 114 5.40 4.59 -18.39
CA VAL A 114 5.61 3.14 -18.46
C VAL A 114 4.34 2.41 -18.89
N VAL A 115 3.18 2.74 -18.29
CA VAL A 115 1.89 2.12 -18.65
C VAL A 115 1.52 2.38 -20.11
N VAL A 116 1.71 3.61 -20.62
CA VAL A 116 1.41 3.97 -22.01
C VAL A 116 2.26 3.18 -23.02
N ARG A 117 3.44 2.69 -22.62
CA ARG A 117 4.29 1.84 -23.48
C ARG A 117 3.74 0.41 -23.63
N PHE A 118 2.90 -0.05 -22.70
CA PHE A 118 2.22 -1.36 -22.79
C PHE A 118 0.93 -1.32 -23.60
N VAL A 119 0.45 -0.14 -24.00
CA VAL A 119 -0.79 0.01 -24.79
C VAL A 119 -0.49 -0.13 -26.28
N SER A 120 -0.90 -1.26 -26.86
CA SER A 120 -0.62 -1.62 -28.26
C SER A 120 -1.49 -0.89 -29.29
N SER A 121 -2.70 -0.42 -28.91
CA SER A 121 -3.63 0.27 -29.81
C SER A 121 -3.85 1.71 -29.37
N ARG A 122 -3.51 2.66 -30.23
CA ARG A 122 -3.66 4.11 -30.01
C ARG A 122 -4.71 4.73 -30.95
N GLY A 123 -5.75 3.96 -31.27
CA GLY A 123 -6.85 4.39 -32.12
C GLY A 123 -7.78 5.40 -31.44
N PRO A 124 -8.89 5.78 -32.11
CA PRO A 124 -9.83 6.79 -31.60
C PRO A 124 -10.35 6.48 -30.18
N VAL A 125 -10.64 5.21 -29.89
CA VAL A 125 -11.12 4.76 -28.56
C VAL A 125 -10.12 5.07 -27.45
N PHE A 126 -8.82 4.94 -27.71
CA PHE A 126 -7.78 5.27 -26.73
C PHE A 126 -7.79 6.76 -26.40
N TRP A 127 -7.82 7.61 -27.42
CA TRP A 127 -7.80 9.07 -27.24
C TRP A 127 -9.09 9.59 -26.60
N THR A 128 -10.25 9.06 -27.00
CA THR A 128 -11.52 9.42 -26.35
C THR A 128 -11.52 8.97 -24.89
N GLY A 129 -11.05 7.75 -24.60
CA GLY A 129 -10.92 7.25 -23.23
C GLY A 129 -9.96 8.09 -22.38
N LEU A 130 -8.81 8.49 -22.95
CA LEU A 130 -7.84 9.36 -22.28
C LEU A 130 -8.45 10.72 -21.93
N VAL A 131 -9.09 11.37 -22.90
CA VAL A 131 -9.72 12.69 -22.69
C VAL A 131 -10.83 12.57 -21.65
N LEU A 132 -11.72 11.58 -21.76
CA LEU A 132 -12.79 11.35 -20.78
C LEU A 132 -12.22 11.08 -19.39
N GLY A 133 -11.16 10.28 -19.28
CA GLY A 133 -10.48 10.00 -18.01
C GLY A 133 -9.87 11.26 -17.38
N VAL A 134 -9.20 12.11 -18.17
CA VAL A 134 -8.63 13.38 -17.70
C VAL A 134 -9.73 14.34 -17.23
N VAL A 135 -10.80 14.49 -18.02
CA VAL A 135 -11.94 15.36 -17.66
C VAL A 135 -12.62 14.82 -16.40
N PHE A 136 -12.85 13.52 -16.32
CA PHE A 136 -13.44 12.87 -15.14
C PHE A 136 -12.58 13.09 -13.89
N ALA A 137 -11.27 12.86 -13.98
CA ALA A 137 -10.35 13.10 -12.87
C ALA A 137 -10.33 14.56 -12.43
N TYR A 138 -10.31 15.50 -13.38
CA TYR A 138 -10.36 16.94 -13.08
C TYR A 138 -11.64 17.35 -12.36
N VAL A 139 -12.80 16.90 -12.85
CA VAL A 139 -14.09 17.15 -12.22
C VAL A 139 -14.13 16.51 -10.83
N LEU A 140 -13.71 15.25 -10.70
CA LEU A 140 -13.74 14.52 -9.44
C LEU A 140 -12.88 15.20 -8.38
N VAL A 141 -11.67 15.65 -8.72
CA VAL A 141 -10.80 16.42 -7.81
C VAL A 141 -11.43 17.76 -7.44
N GLY A 142 -12.07 18.45 -8.39
CA GLY A 142 -12.77 19.71 -8.14
C GLY A 142 -14.04 19.60 -7.28
N LEU A 143 -14.64 18.41 -7.18
CA LEU A 143 -15.82 18.14 -6.35
C LEU A 143 -15.48 17.89 -4.87
N ILE A 144 -14.22 17.54 -4.55
CA ILE A 144 -13.79 17.32 -3.17
C ILE A 144 -13.71 18.69 -2.48
N PRO A 145 -14.51 18.96 -1.44
CA PRO A 145 -14.39 20.21 -0.69
C PRO A 145 -12.98 20.30 -0.10
N VAL A 146 -12.20 21.29 -0.51
CA VAL A 146 -10.91 21.64 0.12
C VAL A 146 -11.18 22.37 1.44
N VAL A 147 -11.99 21.77 2.29
CA VAL A 147 -12.21 22.20 3.67
C VAL A 147 -11.94 20.99 4.55
N THR A 148 -10.78 21.02 5.21
CA THR A 148 -10.50 20.10 6.31
C THR A 148 -11.59 20.29 7.35
N PRO A 149 -12.43 19.28 7.65
CA PRO A 149 -13.44 19.44 8.68
C PRO A 149 -12.72 19.72 10.00
N THR A 150 -13.01 20.86 10.62
CA THR A 150 -12.41 21.24 11.92
C THR A 150 -13.08 20.51 13.10
N ALA A 151 -13.95 19.55 12.82
CA ALA A 151 -14.68 18.78 13.82
C ALA A 151 -13.90 17.53 14.21
N PHE A 152 -13.83 17.23 15.51
CA PHE A 152 -13.05 16.12 16.08
C PHE A 152 -13.48 14.71 15.64
N TRP A 153 -14.60 14.56 14.92
CA TRP A 153 -15.18 13.28 14.48
C TRP A 153 -15.05 13.03 12.97
N PHE A 154 -14.26 13.84 12.28
CA PHE A 154 -13.93 13.68 10.85
C PHE A 154 -12.49 13.22 10.66
#